data_AF-A4CPZ4-F1
#
_entry.id   AF-A4CPZ4-F1
#
_cell.length_a   1.000
_cell.length_b   1.000
_cell.length_c   1.000
_cell.angle_alpha   90.00
_cell.angle_beta   90.00
_cell.angle_gamma   90.00
#
_symmetry.space_group_name_H-M   'P 1'
#
loop_
_entity.id
_entity.type
_entity.pdbx_description
1 polymer ?
#
loop_
_entity_poly.entity_id
_entity_poly.type
_entity_poly.pdbx_seq_one_letter_code
_entity_poly.pdbx_strand_id
1 'polypeptide(L)'
;MNWKELRQKPWFRLAGNIYVLVLTVFVIWMVFFDQNSLLIHLELRREIRKLEKQQEFLKEQIASDREIIEKLSDPKELEKFAREQYLLKKKNEEIFLIEFDSLNEKNDDH
;
A
#
# COMPACT_ATOMS: atom_id res chain seq x y z
N MET A 1 -45.82 36.89 -3.06
CA MET A 1 -44.80 37.70 -3.79
C MET A 1 -45.26 37.83 -5.23
N ASN A 2 -45.35 39.07 -5.74
CA ASN A 2 -46.10 39.41 -6.96
C ASN A 2 -45.26 39.08 -8.23
N TRP A 3 -45.72 38.11 -9.05
CA TRP A 3 -45.00 37.66 -10.25
C TRP A 3 -44.75 38.79 -11.28
N LYS A 4 -45.55 39.85 -11.24
CA LYS A 4 -45.41 41.02 -12.11
C LYS A 4 -44.18 41.88 -11.80
N GLU A 5 -43.67 41.85 -10.58
CA GLU A 5 -42.50 42.65 -10.15
C GLU A 5 -41.16 41.98 -10.53
N LEU A 6 -41.14 40.64 -10.57
CA LEU A 6 -39.95 39.88 -10.98
C LEU A 6 -39.61 40.09 -12.46
N ARG A 7 -40.62 40.28 -13.31
CA ARG A 7 -40.49 40.41 -14.77
C ARG A 7 -39.96 41.77 -15.23
N GLN A 8 -39.98 42.80 -14.38
CA GLN A 8 -39.51 44.15 -14.72
C GLN A 8 -38.01 44.36 -14.54
N LYS A 9 -37.32 43.46 -13.82
CA LYS A 9 -35.90 43.60 -13.54
C LYS A 9 -35.04 43.12 -14.73
N PRO A 10 -33.86 43.71 -14.97
CA PRO A 10 -33.04 43.45 -16.16
C PRO A 10 -32.55 42.00 -16.28
N TRP A 11 -32.34 41.31 -15.15
CA TRP A 11 -31.96 39.90 -15.11
C TRP A 11 -33.02 38.95 -15.67
N PHE A 12 -34.31 39.33 -15.64
CA PHE A 12 -35.39 38.53 -16.21
C PHE A 12 -35.37 38.53 -17.74
N ARG A 13 -34.91 39.62 -18.35
CA ARG A 13 -34.68 39.70 -19.81
C ARG A 13 -33.49 38.84 -20.24
N LEU A 14 -32.46 38.75 -19.41
CA LEU A 14 -31.31 37.87 -19.61
C LEU A 14 -31.70 36.39 -19.44
N ALA A 15 -32.45 36.07 -18.39
CA ALA A 15 -32.92 34.70 -18.11
C ALA A 15 -34.02 34.21 -19.08
N GLY A 16 -34.76 35.12 -19.72
CA GLY A 16 -35.74 34.79 -20.76
C GLY A 16 -35.14 34.52 -22.13
N ASN A 17 -33.83 34.74 -22.32
CA ASN A 17 -33.15 34.44 -23.57
C ASN A 17 -32.86 32.93 -23.66
N ILE A 18 -33.34 32.29 -24.72
CA ILE A 18 -33.14 30.85 -24.95
C ILE A 18 -31.67 30.46 -25.00
N TYR A 19 -30.80 31.35 -25.50
CA TYR A 19 -29.34 31.11 -25.49
C TYR A 19 -28.78 31.04 -24.07
N VAL A 20 -29.27 31.86 -23.14
CA VAL A 20 -28.82 31.87 -21.74
C VAL A 20 -29.34 30.63 -21.00
N LEU A 21 -30.58 30.21 -21.27
CA LEU A 21 -31.13 28.97 -20.72
C LEU A 21 -30.37 27.73 -21.20
N VAL A 22 -30.13 27.62 -22.50
CA VAL A 22 -29.36 26.51 -23.09
C VAL A 22 -27.93 26.50 -22.55
N LEU A 23 -27.27 27.67 -22.47
CA LEU A 23 -25.94 27.78 -21.88
C LEU A 23 -25.94 27.37 -20.40
N THR A 24 -26.93 27.78 -19.62
CA THR A 24 -27.02 27.44 -18.20
C THR A 24 -27.19 25.94 -18.00
N VAL A 25 -28.07 25.30 -18.78
CA VAL A 25 -28.25 23.84 -18.75
C VAL A 25 -26.97 23.13 -19.19
N PHE A 26 -26.30 23.63 -20.23
CA PHE A 26 -25.02 23.09 -20.69
C PHE A 26 -23.92 23.20 -19.64
N VAL A 27 -23.79 24.33 -18.96
CA VAL A 27 -22.82 24.52 -17.87
C VAL A 27 -23.13 23.61 -16.69
N ILE A 28 -24.39 23.50 -16.30
CA ILE A 28 -24.82 22.55 -15.24
C ILE A 28 -24.50 21.12 -15.67
N TRP A 29 -24.74 20.75 -16.91
CA TRP A 29 -24.37 19.43 -17.43
C TRP A 29 -22.86 19.17 -17.36
N MET A 30 -22.06 20.13 -17.79
CA MET A 30 -20.59 20.06 -17.73
C MET A 30 -20.03 20.05 -16.31
N VAL A 31 -20.75 20.55 -15.31
CA VAL A 31 -20.29 20.57 -13.91
C VAL A 31 -20.74 19.31 -13.15
N PHE A 32 -21.96 18.82 -13.41
CA PHE A 32 -22.55 17.72 -12.64
C PHE A 32 -22.48 16.36 -13.34
N PHE A 33 -22.61 16.30 -14.66
CA PHE A 33 -22.69 15.05 -15.43
C PHE A 33 -21.42 14.73 -16.23
N ASP A 34 -20.58 15.73 -16.52
CA ASP A 34 -19.30 15.51 -17.20
C ASP A 34 -18.26 14.85 -16.26
N GLN A 35 -17.26 14.21 -16.87
CA GLN A 35 -16.23 13.37 -16.23
C GLN A 35 -15.37 14.11 -15.19
N ASN A 36 -15.52 15.43 -15.02
CA ASN A 36 -14.77 16.22 -14.04
C ASN A 36 -15.42 16.17 -12.63
N SER A 37 -16.02 15.04 -12.28
CA SER A 37 -16.66 14.86 -10.98
C SER A 37 -15.63 14.91 -9.86
N LEU A 38 -15.98 15.57 -8.75
CA LEU A 38 -15.17 15.56 -7.53
C LEU A 38 -14.91 14.15 -6.98
N LEU A 39 -15.77 13.19 -7.35
CA LEU A 39 -15.62 11.78 -6.99
C LEU A 39 -14.39 11.15 -7.64
N ILE A 40 -14.15 11.41 -8.93
CA ILE A 40 -12.98 10.91 -9.66
C ILE A 40 -11.71 11.48 -9.04
N HIS A 41 -11.68 12.79 -8.73
CA HIS A 41 -10.53 13.40 -8.05
C HIS A 41 -10.28 12.79 -6.66
N LEU A 42 -11.33 12.42 -5.92
CA LEU A 42 -11.19 11.76 -4.62
C LEU A 42 -10.64 10.33 -4.76
N GLU A 43 -11.11 9.59 -5.76
CA GLU A 43 -10.67 8.24 -6.08
C GLU A 43 -9.20 8.23 -6.51
N LEU A 44 -8.82 9.09 -7.46
CA LEU A 44 -7.43 9.25 -7.88
C LEU A 44 -6.53 9.62 -6.70
N ARG A 45 -6.95 10.52 -5.81
CA ARG A 45 -6.18 10.85 -4.60
C ARG A 45 -6.02 9.66 -3.65
N ARG A 46 -7.02 8.77 -3.56
CA ARG A 46 -6.90 7.54 -2.76
C ARG A 46 -5.92 6.57 -3.42
N GLU A 47 -5.98 6.44 -4.73
CA GLU A 47 -5.08 5.58 -5.48
C GLU A 47 -3.63 6.05 -5.40
N ILE A 48 -3.39 7.36 -5.53
CA ILE A 48 -2.06 7.95 -5.31
C ILE A 48 -1.52 7.59 -3.92
N ARG A 49 -2.30 7.84 -2.86
CA ARG A 49 -1.87 7.51 -1.50
C ARG A 49 -1.61 6.02 -1.30
N LYS A 50 -2.39 5.15 -1.95
CA LYS A 50 -2.18 3.70 -1.91
C LYS A 50 -0.85 3.33 -2.56
N LEU A 51 -0.58 3.87 -3.74
CA LEU A 51 0.67 3.62 -4.48
C LEU A 51 1.89 4.17 -3.72
N GLU A 52 1.79 5.35 -3.14
CA GLU A 52 2.85 5.94 -2.31
C GLU A 52 3.18 5.05 -1.11
N LYS A 53 2.15 4.57 -0.40
CA LYS A 53 2.34 3.66 0.74
C LYS A 53 2.97 2.33 0.31
N GLN A 54 2.56 1.78 -0.84
CA GLN A 54 3.18 0.57 -1.39
C GLN A 54 4.65 0.82 -1.76
N GLN A 55 4.95 1.97 -2.34
CA GLN A 55 6.32 2.33 -2.70
C GLN A 55 7.21 2.45 -1.44
N GLU A 56 6.71 3.10 -0.39
CA GLU A 56 7.44 3.24 0.88
C GLU A 56 7.70 1.88 1.53
N PHE A 57 6.69 1.02 1.62
CA PHE A 57 6.81 -0.34 2.12
C PHE A 57 7.86 -1.16 1.35
N LEU A 58 7.83 -1.12 0.02
CA LEU A 58 8.80 -1.83 -0.82
C LEU A 58 10.22 -1.30 -0.64
N LYS A 59 10.40 0.02 -0.49
CA LYS A 59 11.71 0.62 -0.22
C LYS A 59 12.28 0.16 1.11
N GLU A 60 11.46 0.08 2.15
CA GLU A 60 11.85 -0.44 3.46
C GLU A 60 12.26 -1.91 3.38
N GLN A 61 11.47 -2.73 2.68
CA GLN A 61 11.79 -4.14 2.48
C GLN A 61 13.12 -4.33 1.72
N ILE A 62 13.35 -3.56 0.65
CA ILE A 62 14.61 -3.58 -0.10
C ILE A 62 15.80 -3.19 0.80
N ALA A 63 15.63 -2.21 1.70
CA ALA A 63 16.69 -1.81 2.62
C ALA A 63 17.04 -2.94 3.61
N SER A 64 16.03 -3.58 4.19
CA SER A 64 16.21 -4.74 5.07
C SER A 64 16.86 -5.93 4.34
N ASP A 65 16.37 -6.27 3.15
CA ASP A 65 16.90 -7.38 2.35
C ASP A 65 18.36 -7.13 1.95
N ARG A 66 18.72 -5.87 1.67
CA ARG A 66 20.10 -5.49 1.37
C ARG A 66 21.02 -5.71 2.56
N GLU A 67 20.58 -5.38 3.78
CA GLU A 67 21.34 -5.66 5.00
C GLU A 67 21.53 -7.17 5.21
N ILE A 68 20.50 -7.97 4.92
CA ILE A 68 20.57 -9.43 5.00
C ILE A 68 21.57 -9.96 3.96
N ILE A 69 21.50 -9.51 2.71
CA ILE A 69 22.44 -9.92 1.64
C ILE A 69 23.87 -9.54 2.02
N GLU A 70 24.10 -8.37 2.61
CA GLU A 70 25.42 -7.96 3.07
C GLU A 70 25.95 -8.88 4.17
N LYS A 71 25.12 -9.26 5.14
CA LYS A 71 25.47 -10.26 6.16
C LYS A 71 25.75 -11.64 5.56
N LEU A 72 24.96 -12.06 4.58
CA LEU A 72 25.13 -13.33 3.85
C LEU A 72 26.26 -13.30 2.80
N SER A 73 26.91 -12.15 2.59
CA SER A 73 28.03 -12.04 1.65
C SER A 73 29.31 -12.69 2.21
N ASP A 74 29.42 -12.82 3.54
CA ASP A 74 30.48 -13.62 4.14
C ASP A 74 30.13 -15.12 4.02
N PRO A 75 30.98 -15.94 3.36
CA PRO A 75 30.77 -17.38 3.25
C PRO A 75 30.54 -18.08 4.60
N LYS A 76 31.11 -17.57 5.70
CA LYS A 76 30.92 -18.14 7.04
C LYS A 76 29.53 -17.89 7.60
N GLU A 77 29.03 -16.67 7.45
CA GLU A 77 27.68 -16.29 7.88
C GLU A 77 26.62 -16.98 7.02
N LEU A 78 26.88 -17.14 5.73
CA LEU A 78 26.03 -17.93 4.83
C LEU A 78 25.99 -19.41 5.23
N GLU A 79 27.14 -20.01 5.54
CA GLU A 79 27.22 -21.41 6.00
C GLU A 79 26.49 -21.58 7.35
N LYS A 80 26.64 -20.62 8.27
CA LYS A 80 25.92 -20.62 9.55
C LYS A 80 24.40 -20.52 9.35
N PHE A 81 23.93 -19.58 8.54
CA PHE A 81 22.51 -19.42 8.22
C PHE A 81 21.91 -20.67 7.56
N ALA A 82 22.62 -21.27 6.61
CA ALA A 82 22.22 -22.50 5.94
C ALA A 82 22.10 -23.70 6.91
N ARG A 83 22.98 -23.78 7.91
CA ARG A 83 22.96 -24.82 8.95
C ARG A 83 21.85 -24.58 9.98
N GLU A 84 21.64 -23.35 10.42
CA GLU A 84 20.65 -23.03 11.47
C GLU A 84 19.22 -23.05 10.95
N GLN A 85 18.96 -22.43 9.79
CA GLN A 85 17.60 -22.29 9.26
C GLN A 85 17.14 -23.49 8.44
N TYR A 86 18.07 -24.13 7.72
CA TYR A 86 17.74 -25.18 6.75
C TYR A 86 18.41 -26.54 7.07
N LEU A 87 19.16 -26.65 8.17
CA LEU A 87 19.86 -27.87 8.59
C LEU A 87 20.72 -28.50 7.48
N LEU A 88 21.27 -27.66 6.59
CA LEU A 88 22.07 -28.11 5.46
C LEU A 88 23.43 -28.62 5.91
N LYS A 89 23.88 -29.71 5.28
CA LYS A 89 25.21 -30.34 5.51
C LYS A 89 25.98 -30.51 4.21
N LYS A 90 27.31 -30.54 4.29
CA LYS A 90 28.15 -30.90 3.14
C LYS A 90 28.00 -32.40 2.83
N LYS A 91 28.25 -32.79 1.57
CA LYS A 91 28.09 -34.19 1.12
C LYS A 91 28.95 -35.19 1.90
N ASN A 92 30.08 -34.75 2.44
CA ASN A 92 31.03 -35.58 3.18
C ASN A 92 31.04 -35.24 4.68
N GLU A 93 29.91 -34.81 5.23
CA GLU A 93 29.78 -34.39 6.63
C GLU A 93 28.75 -35.25 7.38
N GLU A 94 29.14 -35.75 8.55
CA GLU A 94 28.30 -36.51 9.46
C GLU A 94 27.84 -35.61 10.62
N ILE A 95 26.53 -35.57 10.88
CA ILE A 95 25.94 -34.77 11.97
C ILE A 95 25.71 -35.71 13.15
N PHE A 96 26.26 -35.35 14.32
CA PHE A 96 26.01 -36.05 15.58
C PHE A 96 25.05 -35.22 16.43
N LEU A 97 23.91 -35.79 16.80
CA LEU A 97 23.00 -35.19 17.79
C LEU A 97 23.42 -35.70 19.17
N ILE A 98 23.96 -34.82 20.00
CA ILE A 98 24.36 -35.15 21.38
C ILE A 98 23.20 -34.78 22.30
N GLU A 99 22.45 -35.77 22.76
CA GLU A 99 21.53 -35.61 23.88
C GLU A 99 22.29 -35.90 25.17
N PHE A 100 22.39 -34.90 26.04
CA PHE A 100 22.80 -35.12 27.42
C PHE A 100 21.60 -35.67 28.17
N ASP A 101 21.39 -36.99 28.13
CA ASP A 101 20.58 -37.62 29.16
C ASP A 101 21.33 -37.40 30.46
N SER A 102 20.76 -36.61 31.36
CA SER A 102 21.35 -36.29 32.65
C SER A 102 21.81 -37.60 33.27
N LEU A 103 23.12 -37.76 33.44
CA LEU A 103 23.71 -38.89 34.13
C LEU A 103 23.10 -38.94 35.52
N ASN A 104 22.04 -39.74 35.69
CA ASN A 104 21.64 -40.24 36.97
C ASN A 104 22.78 -41.16 37.40
N GLU A 105 23.77 -40.58 38.10
CA GLU A 105 24.58 -41.32 39.07
C GLU A 105 23.62 -41.88 40.12
N LYS A 106 22.95 -42.99 39.79
CA LYS A 106 22.50 -43.92 40.80
C LYS A 106 23.75 -44.63 41.27
N ASN A 107 24.33 -44.07 42.32
CA ASN A 107 25.31 -44.73 43.17
C ASN A 107 24.85 -46.17 43.43
N ASP A 108 25.79 -47.08 43.21
CA ASP A 108 25.70 -48.47 43.63
C ASP A 108 25.42 -48.54 45.12
N ASP A 109 24.21 -48.99 45.47
CA ASP A 109 23.91 -49.62 46.75
C ASP A 109 23.37 -51.02 46.44
N HIS A 110 24.28 -52.01 46.43
CA HIS A 110 24.08 -53.34 47.03
C HIS A 110 25.36 -54.18 47.04
#